data_AF-A0A520H844-F1
#
_entry.id   AF-A0A520H844-F1
#
_cell.length_a   1.000
_cell.length_b   1.000
_cell.length_c   1.000
_cell.angle_alpha   90.00
_cell.angle_beta   90.00
_cell.angle_gamma   90.00
#
_symmetry.space_group_name_H-M   'P 1'
#
loop_
_entity.id
_entity.type
_entity.pdbx_description
1 polymer ?
#
loop_
_entity_poly.entity_id
_entity_poly.type
_entity_poly.pdbx_seq_one_letter_code
_entity_poly.pdbx_strand_id
1 'polypeptide(L)'
;MNAPTALTALLSQAAEPARLREIPYNYTSFSDREIVMRLLGERGWTLLQSLRDERRTGRSARMLYEVLGDIWVVQRNPYLVDDLLDNPRRRGQLVEALNHRLGEVGKRRTPELDAQRDALVGELSTLVARAIADFDAMFRDVAALRRKATRAFRRLTAKDNIKFDGLSRVAHVTDATDWRVEYPFVVLCPDTEAEMALLVKGCIELGLTIIPRGGGTGYTGGAIPLTWN
;
A
#
# COMPACT_ATOMS: atom_id res chain seq x y z
N MET A 1 -30.90 23.34 34.42
CA MET A 1 -29.55 22.84 34.74
C MET A 1 -28.95 22.22 33.49
N ASN A 2 -27.77 22.75 33.10
CA ASN A 2 -26.67 22.16 32.33
C ASN A 2 -26.96 21.41 31.02
N ALA A 3 -26.66 22.07 29.89
CA ALA A 3 -25.56 21.66 29.01
C ALA A 3 -25.30 22.67 27.87
N PRO A 4 -24.56 23.78 28.10
CA PRO A 4 -23.87 24.47 27.01
C PRO A 4 -22.46 23.89 26.75
N THR A 5 -22.00 22.91 27.54
CA THR A 5 -20.61 22.43 27.51
C THR A 5 -20.27 21.62 26.25
N ALA A 6 -21.24 20.93 25.64
CA ALA A 6 -21.00 20.05 24.49
C ALA A 6 -20.62 20.84 23.22
N LEU A 7 -21.21 22.02 23.01
CA LEU A 7 -20.93 22.85 21.84
C LEU A 7 -19.53 23.50 21.94
N THR A 8 -19.14 23.93 23.13
CA THR A 8 -17.81 24.49 23.38
C THR A 8 -16.73 23.43 23.23
N ALA A 9 -16.99 22.16 23.59
CA ALA A 9 -16.07 21.04 23.36
C ALA A 9 -15.88 20.70 21.87
N LEU A 10 -16.94 20.84 21.06
CA LEU A 10 -16.88 20.68 19.60
C LEU A 10 -16.12 21.82 18.90
N LEU A 11 -16.24 23.05 19.42
CA LEU A 11 -15.53 24.23 18.89
C LEU A 11 -14.08 24.35 19.38
N SER A 12 -13.70 23.60 20.42
CA SER A 12 -12.35 23.58 21.01
C SER A 12 -11.49 22.39 20.58
N GLN A 13 -11.95 21.61 19.59
CA GLN A 13 -11.02 20.98 18.65
C GLN A 13 -10.37 22.10 17.84
N ALA A 14 -9.44 22.80 18.50
CA ALA A 14 -8.44 23.63 17.88
C ALA A 14 -7.97 22.89 16.63
N ALA A 15 -7.97 23.59 15.49
CA ALA A 15 -7.38 23.11 14.27
C ALA A 15 -6.06 22.42 14.62
N GLU A 16 -6.02 21.08 14.54
CA GLU A 16 -4.74 20.38 14.61
C GLU A 16 -3.85 21.11 13.62
N PRO A 17 -2.63 21.51 14.01
CA PRO A 17 -1.72 22.16 13.08
C PRO A 17 -1.69 21.25 11.87
N ALA A 18 -2.15 21.76 10.72
CA ALA A 18 -2.35 20.97 9.52
C ALA A 18 -1.10 20.12 9.34
N ARG A 19 -1.20 18.81 9.63
CA ARG A 19 -0.03 17.94 9.66
C ARG A 19 0.52 17.98 8.25
N LEU A 20 1.57 18.77 8.04
CA LEU A 20 2.28 18.86 6.77
C LEU A 20 2.78 17.45 6.49
N ARG A 21 2.05 16.73 5.64
CA ARG A 21 2.45 15.41 5.16
C ARG A 21 3.72 15.59 4.34
N GLU A 22 4.77 14.89 4.74
CA GLU A 22 6.05 14.90 4.04
C GLU A 22 6.02 13.90 2.87
N ILE A 23 5.26 12.81 3.00
CA ILE A 23 5.03 11.84 1.93
C ILE A 23 4.01 12.39 0.93
N PRO A 24 4.38 12.59 -0.34
CA PRO A 24 3.46 13.10 -1.36
C PRO A 24 2.43 12.03 -1.76
N TYR A 25 1.35 12.48 -2.40
CA TYR A 25 0.29 11.64 -2.97
C TYR A 25 -0.45 10.73 -1.98
N ASN A 26 -0.23 10.91 -0.67
CA ASN A 26 -0.97 10.20 0.34
C ASN A 26 -2.40 10.76 0.44
N TYR A 27 -3.35 10.12 -0.24
CA TYR A 27 -4.79 10.36 -0.14
C TYR A 27 -5.48 9.43 0.87
N THR A 28 -4.70 8.62 1.60
CA THR A 28 -5.23 7.64 2.57
C THR A 28 -5.32 8.25 3.98
N SER A 29 -5.98 7.53 4.88
CA SER A 29 -6.03 7.85 6.32
C SER A 29 -4.72 7.56 7.05
N PHE A 30 -3.79 6.81 6.45
CA PHE A 30 -2.51 6.49 7.06
C PHE A 30 -1.63 7.73 7.23
N SER A 31 -1.01 7.83 8.39
CA SER A 31 0.06 8.80 8.68
C SER A 31 1.38 8.42 7.99
N ASP A 32 2.27 9.40 7.83
CA ASP A 32 3.60 9.14 7.26
C ASP A 32 4.37 8.08 8.06
N ARG A 33 4.22 8.07 9.40
CA ARG A 33 4.77 7.02 10.27
C ARG A 33 4.27 5.64 9.87
N GLU A 34 2.96 5.48 9.69
CA GLU A 34 2.36 4.20 9.35
C GLU A 34 2.74 3.70 7.96
N ILE A 35 2.92 4.62 7.00
CA ILE A 35 3.42 4.30 5.67
C ILE A 35 4.87 3.85 5.75
N VAL A 36 5.73 4.61 6.43
CA VAL A 36 7.14 4.26 6.62
C VAL A 36 7.26 2.90 7.31
N MET A 37 6.51 2.63 8.38
CA MET A 37 6.58 1.35 9.07
C MET A 37 6.15 0.18 8.18
N ARG A 38 5.17 0.37 7.29
CA ARG A 38 4.75 -0.65 6.34
C ARG A 38 5.78 -0.90 5.24
N LEU A 39 6.45 0.14 4.75
CA LEU A 39 7.40 0.03 3.65
C LEU A 39 8.82 -0.34 4.11
N LEU A 40 9.27 0.19 5.24
CA LEU A 40 10.65 0.12 5.72
C LEU A 40 10.81 -0.54 7.10
N GLY A 41 9.70 -0.89 7.76
CA GLY A 41 9.70 -1.41 9.13
C GLY A 41 9.96 -0.35 10.20
N GLU A 42 9.96 -0.80 11.47
CA GLU A 42 10.18 0.08 12.62
C GLU A 42 11.57 0.73 12.59
N ARG A 43 12.60 0.01 12.15
CA ARG A 43 13.96 0.55 12.02
C ARG A 43 14.02 1.71 11.03
N GLY A 44 13.34 1.62 9.89
CA GLY A 44 13.27 2.71 8.91
C GLY A 44 12.65 3.99 9.49
N TRP A 45 11.61 3.85 10.32
CA TRP A 45 11.01 4.98 11.02
C TRP A 45 11.95 5.61 12.04
N THR A 46 12.63 4.79 12.85
CA THR A 46 13.63 5.29 13.81
C THR A 46 14.76 6.05 13.12
N LEU A 47 15.29 5.51 12.01
CA LEU A 47 16.34 6.18 11.23
C LEU A 47 15.88 7.53 10.67
N LEU A 48 14.67 7.61 10.11
CA LEU A 48 14.13 8.87 9.59
C LEU A 48 13.95 9.91 10.70
N GLN A 49 13.45 9.52 11.88
CA GLN A 49 13.33 10.44 13.01
C GLN A 49 14.68 10.97 13.47
N SER A 50 15.67 10.09 13.67
CA SER A 50 17.02 10.49 14.06
C SER A 50 17.64 11.47 13.07
N LEU A 51 17.51 11.21 11.76
CA LEU A 51 18.05 12.08 10.72
C LEU A 51 17.29 13.41 10.57
N ARG A 52 16.01 13.46 10.96
CA ARG A 52 15.17 14.67 10.89
C ARG A 52 15.53 15.68 11.97
N ASP A 53 15.82 15.21 13.18
CA ASP A 53 16.12 16.08 14.33
C ASP A 53 17.41 16.89 14.14
N GLU A 54 18.30 16.43 13.24
CA GLU A 54 19.59 17.05 12.94
C GLU A 54 19.52 18.20 11.89
N ARG A 55 18.33 18.53 11.35
CA ARG A 55 17.97 19.72 10.51
C ARG A 55 18.90 20.13 9.35
N ARG A 56 19.90 19.33 8.95
CA ARG A 56 20.90 19.70 7.93
C ARG A 56 20.54 19.40 6.47
N THR A 57 19.60 18.49 6.15
CA THR A 57 19.34 18.08 4.74
C THR A 57 17.85 17.90 4.39
N GLY A 58 17.17 18.98 4.04
CA GLY A 58 15.77 18.91 3.55
C GLY A 58 15.61 18.25 2.18
N ARG A 59 16.59 18.39 1.27
CA ARG A 59 16.49 17.88 -0.10
C ARG A 59 16.56 16.34 -0.18
N SER A 60 17.51 15.72 0.50
CA SER A 60 17.64 14.25 0.53
C SER A 60 16.45 13.60 1.22
N ALA A 61 15.97 14.19 2.32
CA ALA A 61 14.76 13.72 3.00
C ALA A 61 13.53 13.78 2.08
N ARG A 62 13.32 14.91 1.40
CA ARG A 62 12.24 15.06 0.40
C ARG A 62 12.32 14.01 -0.70
N MET A 63 13.52 13.75 -1.23
CA MET A 63 13.72 12.72 -2.26
C MET A 63 13.32 11.33 -1.74
N LEU A 64 13.69 10.96 -0.51
CA LEU A 64 13.29 9.69 0.09
C LEU A 64 11.77 9.62 0.27
N TYR A 65 11.12 10.68 0.76
CA TYR A 65 9.67 10.72 0.87
C TYR A 65 8.97 10.62 -0.48
N GLU A 66 9.52 11.23 -1.54
CA GLU A 66 9.01 11.06 -2.91
C GLU A 66 9.10 9.60 -3.37
N VAL A 67 10.21 8.89 -3.09
CA VAL A 67 10.30 7.44 -3.38
C VAL A 67 9.21 6.66 -2.64
N LEU A 68 9.04 6.91 -1.34
CA LEU A 68 8.02 6.21 -0.54
C LEU A 68 6.61 6.54 -1.01
N GLY A 69 6.34 7.79 -1.39
CA GLY A 69 5.06 8.24 -1.93
C GLY A 69 4.72 7.57 -3.25
N ASP A 70 5.69 7.48 -4.18
CA ASP A 70 5.53 6.82 -5.47
C ASP A 70 5.24 5.31 -5.32
N ILE A 71 5.91 4.63 -4.38
CA ILE A 71 5.59 3.22 -4.05
C ILE A 71 4.18 3.12 -3.45
N TRP A 72 3.88 3.96 -2.46
CA TRP A 72 2.63 3.91 -1.71
C TRP A 72 1.41 4.17 -2.59
N VAL A 73 1.44 5.22 -3.41
CA VAL A 73 0.32 5.60 -4.27
C VAL A 73 -0.05 4.48 -5.25
N VAL A 74 0.96 3.76 -5.77
CA VAL A 74 0.75 2.63 -6.66
C VAL A 74 0.15 1.45 -5.89
N GLN A 75 0.74 1.05 -4.76
CA GLN A 75 0.25 -0.07 -3.96
C GLN A 75 -1.21 0.14 -3.47
N ARG A 76 -1.61 1.40 -3.27
CA ARG A 76 -2.96 1.77 -2.81
C ARG A 76 -3.94 2.09 -3.95
N ASN A 77 -3.58 1.85 -5.20
CA ASN A 77 -4.44 2.12 -6.34
C ASN A 77 -4.46 0.92 -7.31
N PRO A 78 -5.55 0.12 -7.35
CA PRO A 78 -5.60 -1.05 -8.21
C PRO A 78 -5.55 -0.69 -9.69
N TYR A 79 -5.99 0.51 -10.10
CA TYR A 79 -5.87 0.96 -11.49
C TYR A 79 -4.41 1.21 -11.91
N LEU A 80 -3.59 1.77 -11.01
CA LEU A 80 -2.16 1.93 -11.27
C LEU A 80 -1.44 0.58 -11.28
N VAL A 81 -1.82 -0.32 -10.36
CA VAL A 81 -1.28 -1.69 -10.36
C VAL A 81 -1.61 -2.39 -11.68
N ASP A 82 -2.86 -2.34 -12.12
CA ASP A 82 -3.30 -2.98 -13.37
C ASP A 82 -2.59 -2.36 -14.59
N ASP A 83 -2.50 -1.03 -14.70
CA ASP A 83 -1.75 -0.35 -15.77
C ASP A 83 -0.29 -0.79 -15.84
N LEU A 84 0.39 -0.90 -14.70
CA LEU A 84 1.79 -1.31 -14.63
C LEU A 84 2.01 -2.82 -14.84
N LEU A 85 1.02 -3.65 -14.54
CA LEU A 85 1.01 -5.07 -14.90
C LEU A 85 0.90 -5.25 -16.42
N ASP A 86 0.04 -4.46 -17.07
CA ASP A 86 -0.21 -4.52 -18.51
C ASP A 86 0.90 -3.83 -19.33
N ASN A 87 1.64 -2.90 -18.73
CA ASN A 87 2.70 -2.13 -19.38
C ASN A 87 4.08 -2.31 -18.71
N PRO A 88 4.80 -3.43 -18.94
CA PRO A 88 6.09 -3.70 -18.31
C PRO A 88 7.17 -2.64 -18.55
N ARG A 89 7.13 -1.95 -19.70
CA ARG A 89 8.05 -0.85 -20.01
C ARG A 89 7.83 0.34 -19.07
N ARG A 90 6.58 0.70 -18.80
CA ARG A 90 6.22 1.80 -17.89
C ARG A 90 6.62 1.46 -16.46
N ARG A 91 6.39 0.21 -16.03
CA ARG A 91 6.90 -0.30 -14.74
C ARG A 91 8.42 -0.16 -14.64
N GLY A 92 9.15 -0.57 -15.67
CA GLY A 92 10.61 -0.44 -15.72
C GLY A 92 11.08 1.02 -15.56
N GLN A 93 10.44 1.95 -16.27
CA GLN A 93 10.75 3.39 -16.17
C GLN A 93 10.48 3.95 -14.77
N LEU A 94 9.39 3.54 -14.11
CA LEU A 94 9.10 3.93 -12.74
C LEU A 94 10.18 3.41 -11.78
N VAL A 95 10.51 2.13 -11.85
CA VAL A 95 11.53 1.51 -10.99
C VAL A 95 12.91 2.14 -11.22
N GLU A 96 13.27 2.44 -12.47
CA GLU A 96 14.50 3.17 -12.80
C GLU A 96 14.51 4.57 -12.19
N ALA A 97 13.42 5.32 -12.28
CA ALA A 97 13.30 6.65 -11.68
C ALA A 97 13.44 6.60 -10.14
N LEU A 98 12.84 5.61 -9.47
CA LEU A 98 12.99 5.40 -8.03
C LEU A 98 14.44 5.12 -7.64
N ASN A 99 15.11 4.21 -8.35
CA ASN A 99 16.52 3.89 -8.13
C ASN A 99 17.44 5.09 -8.40
N HIS A 100 17.16 5.87 -9.45
CA HIS A 100 17.90 7.09 -9.75
C HIS A 100 17.78 8.11 -8.61
N ARG A 101 16.56 8.33 -8.10
CA ARG A 101 16.32 9.24 -6.95
C ARG A 101 17.04 8.76 -5.69
N LEU A 102 17.07 7.45 -5.43
CA LEU A 102 17.84 6.88 -4.33
C LEU A 102 19.36 7.05 -4.54
N GLY A 103 19.87 6.84 -5.75
CA GLY A 103 21.28 7.08 -6.09
C GLY A 103 21.70 8.53 -5.89
N GLU A 104 20.81 9.48 -6.20
CA GLU A 104 20.99 10.90 -5.92
C GLU A 104 21.12 11.19 -4.42
N VAL A 105 20.36 10.50 -3.55
CA VAL A 105 20.55 10.59 -2.10
C VAL A 105 21.94 10.07 -1.70
N GLY A 106 22.36 8.94 -2.29
CA GLY A 106 23.68 8.35 -2.06
C GLY A 106 24.84 9.28 -2.42
N LYS A 107 24.76 10.05 -3.51
CA LYS A 107 25.79 11.03 -3.91
C LYS A 107 25.98 12.19 -2.93
N ARG A 108 25.01 12.43 -2.04
CA ARG A 108 25.02 13.52 -1.05
C ARG A 108 25.56 13.09 0.31
N ARG A 109 26.06 11.85 0.40
CA ARG A 109 26.77 11.31 1.56
C ARG A 109 28.13 11.98 1.73
N THR A 110 28.50 12.25 2.98
CA THR A 110 29.73 12.99 3.34
C THR A 110 30.40 12.34 4.57
N PRO A 111 30.96 11.13 4.42
CA PRO A 111 31.53 10.38 5.53
C PRO A 111 32.68 11.11 6.23
N GLU A 112 33.39 11.98 5.53
CA GLU A 112 34.51 12.76 6.08
C GLU A 112 34.05 13.84 7.05
N LEU A 113 32.82 14.36 6.88
CA LEU A 113 32.27 15.41 7.72
C LEU A 113 31.53 14.86 8.94
N ASP A 114 30.86 13.72 8.76
CA ASP A 114 30.03 13.09 9.81
C ASP A 114 29.84 11.60 9.51
N ALA A 115 30.80 10.78 9.94
CA ALA A 115 30.80 9.34 9.69
C ALA A 115 29.61 8.62 10.34
N GLN A 116 29.16 9.09 11.52
CA GLN A 116 28.04 8.47 12.23
C GLN A 116 26.74 8.70 11.46
N ARG A 117 26.47 9.93 11.05
CA ARG A 117 25.29 10.27 10.24
C ARG A 117 25.32 9.57 8.88
N ASP A 118 26.48 9.53 8.24
CA ASP A 118 26.65 8.85 6.97
C ASP A 118 26.28 7.36 7.04
N ALA A 119 26.65 6.68 8.14
CA ALA A 119 26.27 5.30 8.39
C ALA A 119 24.75 5.13 8.49
N LEU A 120 24.05 6.03 9.20
CA LEU A 120 22.59 6.03 9.32
C LEU A 120 21.90 6.24 7.95
N VAL A 121 22.41 7.16 7.13
CA VAL A 121 21.91 7.40 5.77
C VAL A 121 22.15 6.18 4.88
N GLY A 122 23.31 5.52 5.00
CA GLY A 122 23.63 4.28 4.29
C GLY A 122 22.68 3.12 4.65
N GLU A 123 22.39 2.95 5.93
CA GLU A 123 21.43 1.95 6.41
C GLU A 123 20.02 2.24 5.88
N LEU A 124 19.54 3.48 6.01
CA LEU A 124 18.23 3.88 5.51
C LEU A 124 18.12 3.69 3.98
N SER A 125 19.17 4.04 3.25
CA SER A 125 19.22 3.86 1.79
C SER A 125 19.12 2.38 1.40
N THR A 126 19.70 1.49 2.22
CA THR A 126 19.60 0.04 2.01
C THR A 126 18.17 -0.47 2.23
N LEU A 127 17.48 0.02 3.26
CA LEU A 127 16.07 -0.31 3.50
C LEU A 127 15.18 0.16 2.35
N VAL A 128 15.42 1.37 1.84
CA VAL A 128 14.66 1.94 0.72
C VAL A 128 14.96 1.18 -0.59
N ALA A 129 16.22 0.81 -0.84
CA ALA A 129 16.59 -0.03 -1.99
C ALA A 129 15.83 -1.37 -1.97
N ARG A 130 15.74 -1.99 -0.80
CA ARG A 130 14.97 -3.22 -0.61
C ARG A 130 13.48 -2.99 -0.89
N ALA A 131 12.90 -1.92 -0.37
CA ALA A 131 11.49 -1.59 -0.64
C ALA A 131 11.20 -1.38 -2.13
N ILE A 132 12.13 -0.76 -2.89
CA ILE A 132 12.02 -0.63 -4.36
C ILE A 132 12.09 -2.01 -5.03
N ALA A 133 13.00 -2.88 -4.61
CA ALA A 133 13.15 -4.23 -5.16
C ALA A 133 11.92 -5.10 -4.88
N ASP A 134 11.39 -5.06 -3.66
CA ASP A 134 10.18 -5.77 -3.25
C ASP A 134 8.95 -5.23 -4.01
N PHE A 135 8.87 -3.92 -4.23
CA PHE A 135 7.85 -3.29 -5.06
C PHE A 135 7.87 -3.79 -6.52
N ASP A 136 9.04 -3.89 -7.15
CA ASP A 136 9.16 -4.46 -8.51
C ASP A 136 8.81 -5.96 -8.54
N ALA A 137 9.28 -6.72 -7.54
CA ALA A 137 9.01 -8.14 -7.41
C ALA A 137 7.51 -8.44 -7.27
N MET A 138 6.78 -7.64 -6.49
CA MET A 138 5.34 -7.76 -6.29
C MET A 138 4.57 -7.88 -7.62
N PHE A 139 4.92 -7.11 -8.65
CA PHE A 139 4.24 -7.20 -9.95
C PHE A 139 4.42 -8.57 -10.62
N ARG A 140 5.62 -9.16 -10.52
CA ARG A 140 5.87 -10.49 -11.07
C ARG A 140 5.06 -11.55 -10.33
N ASP A 141 5.02 -11.44 -9.00
CA ASP A 141 4.33 -12.38 -8.13
C ASP A 141 2.81 -12.32 -8.35
N VAL A 142 2.25 -11.11 -8.41
CA VAL A 142 0.84 -10.87 -8.74
C VAL A 142 0.51 -11.43 -10.12
N ALA A 143 1.33 -11.15 -11.15
CA ALA A 143 1.09 -11.66 -12.49
C ALA A 143 1.13 -13.19 -12.55
N ALA A 144 2.07 -13.82 -11.83
CA ALA A 144 2.14 -15.27 -11.72
C ALA A 144 0.90 -15.85 -11.03
N LEU A 145 0.49 -15.27 -9.90
CA LEU A 145 -0.68 -15.72 -9.15
C LEU A 145 -1.97 -15.52 -9.95
N ARG A 146 -2.15 -14.38 -10.63
CA ARG A 146 -3.31 -14.10 -11.51
C ARG A 146 -3.43 -15.14 -12.62
N ARG A 147 -2.32 -15.55 -13.25
CA ARG A 147 -2.30 -16.60 -14.28
C ARG A 147 -2.71 -17.96 -13.72
N LYS A 148 -2.16 -18.33 -12.55
CA LYS A 148 -2.49 -19.59 -11.86
C LYS A 148 -3.98 -19.62 -11.48
N ALA A 149 -4.46 -18.56 -10.84
CA ALA A 149 -5.84 -18.40 -10.40
C ALA A 149 -6.83 -18.42 -11.57
N THR A 150 -6.56 -17.65 -12.64
CA THR A 150 -7.38 -17.64 -13.86
C THR A 150 -7.51 -19.04 -14.45
N ARG A 151 -6.41 -19.79 -14.55
CA ARG A 151 -6.44 -21.15 -15.10
C ARG A 151 -7.27 -22.11 -14.26
N ALA A 152 -7.20 -22.00 -12.93
CA ALA A 152 -7.98 -22.82 -12.02
C ALA A 152 -9.47 -22.46 -12.09
N PHE A 153 -9.81 -21.19 -11.90
CA PHE A 153 -11.21 -20.74 -11.76
C PHE A 153 -12.01 -20.80 -13.07
N ARG A 154 -11.38 -20.63 -14.24
CA ARG A 154 -12.08 -20.72 -15.54
C ARG A 154 -12.65 -22.11 -15.84
N ARG A 155 -12.28 -23.14 -15.07
CA ARG A 155 -12.85 -24.48 -15.16
C ARG A 155 -14.06 -24.68 -14.24
N LEU A 156 -14.29 -23.72 -13.34
CA LEU A 156 -15.24 -23.82 -12.23
C LEU A 156 -16.40 -22.83 -12.37
N THR A 157 -16.21 -21.75 -13.13
CA THR A 157 -17.23 -20.71 -13.38
C THR A 157 -16.92 -19.97 -14.70
N ALA A 158 -17.85 -19.14 -15.16
CA ALA A 158 -17.68 -18.29 -16.33
C ALA A 158 -16.53 -17.27 -16.15
N LYS A 159 -15.92 -16.84 -17.26
CA LYS A 159 -14.80 -15.89 -17.23
C LYS A 159 -15.15 -14.59 -16.50
N ASP A 160 -16.35 -14.07 -16.75
CA ASP A 160 -16.78 -12.77 -16.24
C ASP A 160 -17.07 -12.81 -14.73
N ASN A 161 -17.15 -13.99 -14.13
CA ASN A 161 -17.30 -14.19 -12.69
C ASN A 161 -15.96 -14.12 -11.95
N ILE A 162 -14.84 -13.97 -12.66
CA ILE A 162 -13.49 -13.87 -12.10
C ILE A 162 -12.96 -12.45 -12.31
N LYS A 163 -13.11 -11.61 -11.28
CA LYS A 163 -12.91 -10.16 -11.38
C LYS A 163 -11.60 -9.73 -10.73
N PHE A 164 -10.61 -9.44 -11.57
CA PHE A 164 -9.33 -8.84 -11.16
C PHE A 164 -9.29 -7.32 -11.38
N ASP A 165 -10.32 -6.76 -12.03
CA ASP A 165 -10.36 -5.35 -12.43
C ASP A 165 -10.45 -4.40 -11.23
N GLY A 166 -9.93 -3.18 -11.44
CA GLY A 166 -9.94 -2.12 -10.44
C GLY A 166 -11.34 -1.79 -9.90
N LEU A 167 -12.38 -1.74 -10.73
CA LEU A 167 -13.73 -1.38 -10.27
C LEU A 167 -14.27 -2.39 -9.25
N SER A 168 -14.22 -3.66 -9.58
CA SER A 168 -14.66 -4.73 -8.70
C SER A 168 -13.86 -4.75 -7.40
N ARG A 169 -12.54 -4.59 -7.48
CA ARG A 169 -11.67 -4.58 -6.28
C ARG A 169 -11.90 -3.34 -5.41
N VAL A 170 -12.13 -2.16 -6.00
CA VAL A 170 -12.49 -0.93 -5.26
C VAL A 170 -13.85 -1.08 -4.59
N ALA A 171 -14.84 -1.66 -5.26
CA ALA A 171 -16.17 -1.88 -4.67
C ALA A 171 -16.14 -2.85 -3.48
N HIS A 172 -15.08 -3.64 -3.33
CA HIS A 172 -14.89 -4.63 -2.27
C HIS A 172 -13.77 -4.25 -1.28
N VAL A 173 -13.26 -3.02 -1.33
CA VAL A 173 -12.14 -2.58 -0.50
C VAL A 173 -12.55 -2.25 0.94
N THR A 174 -13.82 -1.91 1.14
CA THR A 174 -14.39 -1.43 2.42
C THR A 174 -15.84 -1.88 2.54
N ASP A 175 -16.38 -1.93 3.76
CA ASP A 175 -17.82 -2.18 4.01
C ASP A 175 -18.54 -0.82 4.15
N ALA A 176 -19.70 -0.74 4.84
CA ALA A 176 -20.40 0.51 5.11
C ALA A 176 -19.63 1.48 6.02
N THR A 177 -18.46 1.04 6.49
CA THR A 177 -17.54 1.82 7.30
C THR A 177 -16.17 1.83 6.62
N ASP A 178 -15.44 2.93 6.73
CA ASP A 178 -14.09 3.13 6.18
C ASP A 178 -12.98 2.84 7.19
N TRP A 179 -13.32 2.26 8.35
CA TRP A 179 -12.36 1.89 9.39
C TRP A 179 -11.28 0.95 8.88
N ARG A 180 -11.63 0.13 7.89
CA ARG A 180 -10.71 -0.81 7.26
C ARG A 180 -10.86 -0.75 5.75
N VAL A 181 -9.75 -0.47 5.08
CA VAL A 181 -9.68 -0.36 3.62
C VAL A 181 -8.56 -1.27 3.14
N GLU A 182 -8.88 -2.41 2.54
CA GLU A 182 -7.90 -3.26 1.87
C GLU A 182 -8.41 -3.94 0.60
N TYR A 183 -7.56 -3.97 -0.42
CA TYR A 183 -7.96 -4.49 -1.73
C TYR A 183 -7.88 -6.02 -1.76
N PRO A 184 -8.94 -6.73 -2.16
CA PRO A 184 -8.87 -8.16 -2.39
C PRO A 184 -7.95 -8.48 -3.56
N PHE A 185 -7.38 -9.68 -3.58
CA PHE A 185 -6.61 -10.19 -4.73
C PHE A 185 -7.51 -10.42 -5.96
N VAL A 186 -8.68 -11.04 -5.74
CA VAL A 186 -9.69 -11.34 -6.75
C VAL A 186 -11.08 -11.28 -6.11
N VAL A 187 -12.08 -10.86 -6.89
CA VAL A 187 -13.49 -10.98 -6.52
C VAL A 187 -14.13 -12.07 -7.38
N LEU A 188 -14.79 -13.04 -6.74
CA LEU A 188 -15.47 -14.15 -7.40
C LEU A 188 -16.98 -13.98 -7.25
N CYS A 189 -17.71 -14.03 -8.37
CA CYS A 189 -19.17 -13.83 -8.42
C CYS A 189 -19.85 -15.06 -9.04
N PRO A 190 -19.94 -16.21 -8.35
CA PRO A 190 -20.58 -17.40 -8.90
C PRO A 190 -22.08 -17.19 -9.16
N ASP A 191 -22.60 -17.83 -10.21
CA ASP A 191 -24.02 -17.74 -10.57
C ASP A 191 -24.89 -18.79 -9.88
N THR A 192 -24.28 -19.86 -9.36
CA THR A 192 -24.99 -20.96 -8.70
C THR A 192 -24.27 -21.43 -7.43
N GLU A 193 -25.02 -22.07 -6.54
CA GLU A 193 -24.49 -22.69 -5.31
C GLU A 193 -23.44 -23.77 -5.62
N ALA A 194 -23.63 -24.51 -6.73
CA ALA A 194 -22.68 -25.53 -7.16
C ALA A 194 -21.32 -24.93 -7.55
N GLU A 195 -21.31 -23.80 -8.25
CA GLU A 195 -20.07 -23.06 -8.57
C GLU A 195 -19.39 -22.55 -7.30
N MET A 196 -20.17 -22.06 -6.32
CA MET A 196 -19.62 -21.55 -5.06
C MET A 196 -18.79 -22.62 -4.35
N ALA A 197 -19.31 -23.84 -4.20
CA ALA A 197 -18.59 -24.94 -3.55
C ALA A 197 -17.28 -25.29 -4.28
N LEU A 198 -17.30 -25.30 -5.61
CA LEU A 198 -16.12 -25.56 -6.44
C LEU A 198 -15.07 -24.45 -6.31
N LEU A 199 -15.50 -23.18 -6.34
CA LEU A 199 -14.61 -22.04 -6.20
C LEU A 199 -13.96 -21.97 -4.82
N VAL A 200 -14.71 -22.27 -3.74
CA VAL A 200 -14.16 -22.40 -2.37
C VAL A 200 -13.03 -23.43 -2.35
N LYS A 201 -13.27 -24.63 -2.93
CA LYS A 201 -12.24 -25.66 -3.05
C LYS A 201 -11.03 -25.15 -3.85
N GLY A 202 -11.26 -24.51 -4.99
CA GLY A 202 -10.19 -23.94 -5.82
C GLY A 202 -9.36 -22.87 -5.10
N CYS A 203 -9.98 -22.02 -4.28
CA CYS A 203 -9.28 -21.04 -3.46
C CYS A 203 -8.36 -21.72 -2.43
N ILE A 204 -8.84 -22.77 -1.75
CA ILE A 204 -8.06 -23.54 -0.78
C ILE A 204 -6.84 -24.19 -1.46
N GLU A 205 -7.03 -24.82 -2.62
CA GLU A 205 -5.94 -25.43 -3.39
C GLU A 205 -4.89 -24.41 -3.86
N LEU A 206 -5.30 -23.16 -4.07
CA LEU A 206 -4.41 -22.05 -4.41
C LEU A 206 -3.75 -21.39 -3.18
N GLY A 207 -4.14 -21.77 -1.96
CA GLY A 207 -3.67 -21.15 -0.72
C GLY A 207 -4.26 -19.75 -0.47
N LEU A 208 -5.43 -19.45 -1.04
CA LEU A 208 -6.08 -18.16 -0.89
C LEU A 208 -7.03 -18.15 0.31
N THR A 209 -6.99 -17.07 1.10
CA THR A 209 -7.98 -16.78 2.13
C THR A 209 -9.29 -16.36 1.48
N ILE A 210 -10.40 -16.90 1.99
CA ILE A 210 -11.75 -16.66 1.47
C ILE A 210 -12.49 -15.75 2.45
N ILE A 211 -13.11 -14.70 1.92
CA ILE A 211 -13.93 -13.76 2.69
C ILE A 211 -15.30 -13.70 2.02
N PRO A 212 -16.34 -14.33 2.59
CA PRO A 212 -17.68 -14.23 2.03
C PRO A 212 -18.20 -12.81 2.24
N ARG A 213 -18.84 -12.25 1.21
CA ARG A 213 -19.40 -10.90 1.24
C ARG A 213 -20.74 -10.84 0.52
N GLY A 214 -21.74 -10.28 1.21
CA GLY A 214 -23.03 -9.90 0.62
C GLY A 214 -23.00 -8.46 0.09
N GLY A 215 -23.95 -7.62 0.51
CA GLY A 215 -24.01 -6.21 0.08
C GLY A 215 -22.90 -5.30 0.63
N GLY A 216 -22.01 -5.79 1.52
CA GLY A 216 -20.94 -4.99 2.11
C GLY A 216 -21.43 -3.91 3.09
N THR A 217 -22.57 -4.11 3.75
CA THR A 217 -23.20 -3.11 4.63
C THR A 217 -22.77 -3.21 6.09
N GLY A 218 -21.73 -3.99 6.40
CA GLY A 218 -21.24 -4.16 7.77
C GLY A 218 -20.59 -2.90 8.35
N TYR A 219 -20.83 -2.61 9.62
CA TYR A 219 -20.24 -1.44 10.31
C TYR A 219 -18.93 -1.74 11.04
N THR A 220 -18.40 -2.97 10.93
CA THR A 220 -17.23 -3.43 11.68
C THR A 220 -16.05 -3.84 10.79
N GLY A 221 -16.19 -3.74 9.46
CA GLY A 221 -15.16 -4.15 8.50
C GLY A 221 -14.90 -5.66 8.46
N GLY A 222 -15.87 -6.48 8.89
CA GLY A 222 -15.72 -7.93 8.99
C GLY A 222 -15.60 -8.67 7.65
N ALA A 223 -15.98 -8.04 6.53
CA ALA A 223 -15.85 -8.62 5.20
C ALA A 223 -14.69 -8.03 4.39
N ILE A 224 -13.69 -7.44 5.06
CA ILE A 224 -12.54 -6.76 4.44
C ILE A 224 -11.23 -7.52 4.69
N PRO A 225 -10.38 -7.71 3.66
CA PRO A 225 -9.09 -8.40 3.81
C PRO A 225 -8.16 -7.80 4.86
N LEU A 226 -7.29 -8.65 5.44
CA LEU A 226 -6.24 -8.19 6.35
C LEU A 226 -4.99 -7.70 5.60
N THR A 227 -4.38 -8.62 4.88
CA THR A 227 -3.43 -8.44 3.77
C THR A 227 -3.65 -9.64 2.84
N TRP A 228 -3.14 -9.61 1.61
CA TRP A 228 -3.12 -10.79 0.74
C TRP A 228 -1.69 -11.28 0.45
N ASN A 229 -0.68 -10.55 0.95
CA ASN A 229 0.75 -10.86 0.88
C ASN A 229 1.39 -10.78 2.27
#